data_AF-A0A7H0HBK6-F1
#
_entry.id   AF-A0A7H0HBK6-F1
#
_cell.length_a   1.000
_cell.length_b   1.000
_cell.length_c   1.000
_cell.angle_alpha   90.00
_cell.angle_beta   90.00
_cell.angle_gamma   90.00
#
_symmetry.space_group_name_H-M   'P 1'
#
loop_
_entity.id
_entity.type
_entity.pdbx_description
1 polymer ?
#
loop_
_entity_poly.entity_id
_entity_poly.type
_entity_poly.pdbx_seq_one_letter_code
_entity_poly.pdbx_strand_id
1 'polypeptide(L)'
;MDISTLQRRLRAFAAARDWEPFHAPKNLAMALMVEAAELLELFQWQTLTESRGFTRNAADKERVADEIADVLLYLLQLADHTGVDVEQAVEHKLRKNAEKHPAKHAEPAVPPALSAVPRAHLLVDWENVQPSGEALKVLVPQGTDVWLFHGPQQKVNAVSHAQVYGKDRVTLVPRSGAGRNALDFQLSYYLGYITARQPGAAFVVVSNDQGYDPMLEHARELEFDARRCVFSKPAPKQEPALPAPVQPVAQPKLPVAAAPAKANAPAKSPDSAKATRQDVQRLAQLLHGMPPAQRPMHKDALLALLQAHMGEIGMLSPRVVHALAQLQAQKHVALKGSNVRYPPEPATPASSTAAAVAKKKAVPAKKAAAAAKQAPAKAAPKPTAPQITQAVLASLKKMPGNKPTRHAGLLKFIETHTAKATDPKAMAQQVCALLEARKEVVVSPDGKGISYPQMSTKKAAGAR
;
A
#
# COMPACT_ATOMS: atom_id res chain seq x y z
N MET A 1 10.93 -24.10 12.13
CA MET A 1 11.64 -25.01 11.21
C MET A 1 12.25 -26.10 12.07
N ASP A 2 12.09 -27.37 11.74
CA ASP A 2 12.75 -28.46 12.45
C ASP A 2 14.16 -28.68 11.85
N ILE A 3 15.19 -28.31 12.61
CA ILE A 3 16.59 -28.38 12.19
C ILE A 3 17.01 -29.83 11.92
N SER A 4 16.63 -30.78 12.78
CA SER A 4 16.96 -32.19 12.60
C SER A 4 16.31 -32.77 11.35
N THR A 5 15.07 -32.38 11.05
CA THR A 5 14.41 -32.76 9.79
C THR A 5 15.14 -32.19 8.58
N LEU A 6 15.57 -30.92 8.63
CA LEU A 6 16.32 -30.32 7.53
C LEU A 6 17.70 -30.98 7.33
N GLN A 7 18.46 -31.23 8.40
CA GLN A 7 19.74 -31.93 8.32
C GLN A 7 19.60 -33.33 7.72
N ARG A 8 18.55 -34.09 8.08
CA ARG A 8 18.24 -35.38 7.44
C ARG A 8 17.97 -35.22 5.94
N ARG A 9 17.21 -34.21 5.54
CA ARG A 9 16.93 -33.92 4.13
C ARG A 9 18.21 -33.55 3.36
N LEU A 10 19.11 -32.79 3.98
CA LEU A 10 20.41 -32.43 3.39
C LEU A 10 21.32 -33.65 3.22
N ARG A 11 21.38 -34.54 4.21
CA ARG A 11 22.09 -35.83 4.07
C ARG A 11 21.55 -36.65 2.91
N ALA A 12 20.23 -36.80 2.81
CA ALA A 12 19.62 -37.52 1.70
C ALA A 12 19.89 -36.86 0.34
N PHE A 13 19.93 -35.52 0.30
CA PHE A 13 20.24 -34.77 -0.92
C PHE A 13 21.69 -34.97 -1.39
N ALA A 14 22.64 -34.99 -0.45
CA ALA A 14 24.04 -35.27 -0.69
C ALA A 14 24.27 -36.71 -1.15
N ALA A 15 23.65 -37.67 -0.45
CA ALA A 15 23.71 -39.10 -0.78
C ALA A 15 23.23 -39.42 -2.19
N ALA A 16 22.15 -38.77 -2.62
CA ALA A 16 21.63 -38.94 -3.98
C ALA A 16 22.58 -38.44 -5.08
N ARG A 17 23.69 -37.78 -4.72
CA ARG A 17 24.69 -37.21 -5.64
C ARG A 17 26.11 -37.66 -5.33
N ASP A 18 26.29 -38.59 -4.39
CA ASP A 18 27.59 -39.05 -3.91
C ASP A 18 28.49 -37.88 -3.44
N TRP A 19 27.90 -36.91 -2.74
CA TRP A 19 28.61 -35.69 -2.31
C TRP A 19 29.30 -35.81 -0.95
N GLU A 20 28.98 -36.84 -0.17
CA GLU A 20 29.56 -37.07 1.16
C GLU A 20 31.09 -37.01 1.21
N PRO A 21 31.86 -37.52 0.23
CA PRO A 21 33.33 -37.40 0.25
C PRO A 21 33.83 -35.95 0.24
N PHE A 22 33.04 -35.01 -0.28
CA PHE A 22 33.40 -33.59 -0.34
C PHE A 22 33.02 -32.82 0.92
N HIS A 23 32.17 -33.39 1.79
CA HIS A 23 31.61 -32.73 2.97
C HIS A 23 32.49 -32.85 4.23
N ALA A 24 33.82 -32.88 4.07
CA ALA A 24 34.72 -32.71 5.20
C ALA A 24 34.47 -31.35 5.88
N PRO A 25 34.54 -31.23 7.23
CA PRO A 25 34.25 -29.97 7.93
C PRO A 25 35.02 -28.75 7.41
N LYS A 26 36.28 -28.93 7.00
CA LYS A 26 37.08 -27.88 6.36
C LYS A 26 36.43 -27.35 5.09
N ASN A 27 35.95 -28.24 4.23
CA ASN A 27 35.37 -27.89 2.94
C ASN A 27 34.01 -27.21 3.12
N LEU A 28 33.18 -27.72 4.05
CA LEU A 28 31.91 -27.10 4.41
C LEU A 28 32.09 -25.69 4.99
N ALA A 29 33.08 -25.49 5.86
CA ALA A 29 33.40 -24.16 6.38
C ALA A 29 33.89 -23.20 5.28
N MET A 30 34.67 -23.70 4.30
CA MET A 30 35.06 -22.90 3.14
C MET A 30 33.84 -22.55 2.27
N ALA A 31 32.96 -23.50 1.96
CA ALA A 31 31.75 -23.26 1.19
C ALA A 31 30.83 -22.25 1.89
N LEU A 32 30.60 -22.41 3.20
CA LEU A 32 29.87 -21.42 4.01
C LEU A 32 30.41 -20.00 3.85
N MET A 33 31.73 -19.83 3.82
CA MET A 33 32.35 -18.52 3.64
C MET A 33 32.18 -17.97 2.22
N VAL A 34 32.11 -18.83 1.21
CA VAL A 34 31.80 -18.42 -0.18
C VAL A 34 30.38 -17.88 -0.24
N GLU A 35 29.37 -18.61 0.24
CA GLU A 35 27.97 -18.15 0.22
C GLU A 35 27.77 -16.88 1.06
N ALA A 36 28.48 -16.76 2.18
CA ALA A 36 28.46 -15.54 2.97
C ALA A 36 29.05 -14.33 2.21
N ALA A 37 30.02 -14.56 1.33
CA ALA A 37 30.58 -13.54 0.46
C ALA A 37 29.63 -13.20 -0.70
N GLU A 38 28.92 -14.18 -1.26
CA GLU A 38 27.87 -13.95 -2.28
C GLU A 38 26.71 -13.12 -1.70
N LEU A 39 26.28 -13.43 -0.46
CA LEU A 39 25.32 -12.59 0.28
C LEU A 39 25.84 -11.15 0.46
N LEU A 40 27.12 -10.99 0.81
CA LEU A 40 27.74 -9.67 0.98
C LEU A 40 27.78 -8.89 -0.34
N GLU A 41 28.08 -9.56 -1.46
CA GLU A 41 28.17 -8.95 -2.79
C GLU A 41 26.89 -8.22 -3.17
N LEU A 42 25.72 -8.75 -2.79
CA LEU A 42 24.42 -8.09 -3.01
C LEU A 42 24.37 -6.68 -2.43
N PHE A 43 25.08 -6.41 -1.34
CA PHE A 43 25.06 -5.14 -0.61
C PHE A 43 26.31 -4.27 -0.82
N GLN A 44 27.37 -4.78 -1.46
CA GLN A 44 28.71 -4.16 -1.41
C GLN A 44 28.78 -2.72 -1.95
N TRP A 45 27.92 -2.36 -2.92
CA TRP A 45 27.88 -1.04 -3.54
C TRP A 45 26.72 -0.17 -3.06
N GLN A 46 25.93 -0.65 -2.12
CA GLN A 46 24.74 0.06 -1.65
C GLN A 46 25.12 1.07 -0.57
N THR A 47 24.50 2.25 -0.64
CA THR A 47 24.46 3.17 0.51
C THR A 47 23.57 2.59 1.61
N LEU A 48 23.70 3.12 2.84
CA LEU A 48 22.87 2.70 3.98
C LEU A 48 21.36 2.87 3.74
N THR A 49 20.96 3.83 2.91
CA THR A 49 19.55 4.07 2.60
C THR A 49 19.04 3.07 1.57
N GLU A 50 19.85 2.75 0.56
CA GLU A 50 19.51 1.77 -0.47
C GLU A 50 19.43 0.36 0.13
N SER A 51 20.38 -0.03 0.96
CA SER A 51 20.40 -1.37 1.57
C SER A 51 19.16 -1.68 2.41
N ARG A 52 18.60 -0.67 3.09
CA ARG A 52 17.34 -0.79 3.86
C ARG A 52 16.12 -1.03 2.96
N GLY A 53 16.15 -0.57 1.73
CA GLY A 53 15.06 -0.69 0.75
C GLY A 53 15.25 -1.81 -0.27
N PHE A 54 16.39 -2.49 -0.25
CA PHE A 54 16.83 -3.39 -1.32
C PHE A 54 15.84 -4.51 -1.61
N THR A 55 15.27 -5.12 -0.57
CA THR A 55 14.33 -6.25 -0.69
C THR A 55 12.87 -5.84 -0.95
N ARG A 56 12.61 -4.57 -1.30
CA ARG A 56 11.26 -4.10 -1.69
C ARG A 56 10.84 -4.59 -3.08
N ASN A 57 11.82 -4.85 -3.96
CA ASN A 57 11.60 -5.52 -5.22
C ASN A 57 11.63 -7.04 -5.01
N ALA A 58 10.72 -7.77 -5.66
CA ALA A 58 10.63 -9.22 -5.55
C ALA A 58 11.90 -9.92 -6.04
N ALA A 59 12.49 -9.47 -7.15
CA ALA A 59 13.69 -10.12 -7.71
C ALA A 59 14.91 -9.99 -6.77
N ASP A 60 15.12 -8.80 -6.19
CA ASP A 60 16.22 -8.60 -5.25
C ASP A 60 15.98 -9.31 -3.92
N LYS A 61 14.72 -9.41 -3.49
CA LYS A 61 14.32 -10.22 -2.32
C LYS A 61 14.59 -11.71 -2.52
N GLU A 62 14.32 -12.24 -3.71
CA GLU A 62 14.59 -13.64 -4.07
C GLU A 62 16.09 -13.92 -4.00
N ARG A 63 16.92 -13.08 -4.65
CA ARG A 63 18.39 -13.21 -4.58
C ARG A 63 18.90 -13.20 -3.15
N VAL A 64 18.45 -12.25 -2.31
CA VAL A 64 18.83 -12.22 -0.90
C VAL A 64 18.37 -13.48 -0.15
N ALA A 65 17.19 -14.00 -0.48
CA ALA A 65 16.67 -15.20 0.15
C ALA A 65 17.48 -16.45 -0.23
N ASP A 66 17.92 -16.56 -1.47
CA ASP A 66 18.75 -17.66 -1.96
C ASP A 66 20.09 -17.69 -1.21
N GLU A 67 20.82 -16.57 -1.16
CA GLU A 67 22.12 -16.52 -0.45
C GLU A 67 21.98 -16.75 1.07
N ILE A 68 20.91 -16.25 1.70
CA ILE A 68 20.61 -16.53 3.11
C ILE A 68 20.35 -18.02 3.31
N ALA A 69 19.62 -18.66 2.38
CA ALA A 69 19.35 -20.08 2.45
C ALA A 69 20.65 -20.86 2.30
N ASP A 70 21.50 -20.56 1.33
CA ASP A 70 22.75 -21.28 1.10
C ASP A 70 23.71 -21.19 2.29
N VAL A 71 23.86 -20.01 2.88
CA VAL A 71 24.59 -19.83 4.17
C VAL A 71 24.01 -20.75 5.25
N LEU A 72 22.69 -20.79 5.42
CA LEU A 72 22.04 -21.64 6.41
C LEU A 72 22.27 -23.12 6.12
N LEU A 73 22.14 -23.56 4.86
CA LEU A 73 22.27 -24.97 4.48
C LEU A 73 23.68 -25.49 4.72
N TYR A 74 24.73 -24.72 4.38
CA TYR A 74 26.11 -25.13 4.70
C TYR A 74 26.42 -25.08 6.19
N LEU A 75 25.88 -24.10 6.93
CA LEU A 75 26.05 -24.04 8.39
C LEU A 75 25.45 -25.28 9.06
N LEU A 76 24.25 -25.70 8.63
CA LEU A 76 23.58 -26.88 9.18
C LEU A 76 24.30 -28.18 8.80
N GLN A 77 24.86 -28.29 7.59
CA GLN A 77 25.69 -29.43 7.20
C GLN A 77 26.98 -29.48 8.01
N LEU A 78 27.64 -28.34 8.21
CA LEU A 78 28.85 -28.24 9.03
C LEU A 78 28.55 -28.67 10.48
N ALA A 79 27.44 -28.22 11.05
CA ALA A 79 26.99 -28.61 12.38
C ALA A 79 26.73 -30.12 12.48
N ASP A 80 26.04 -30.71 11.49
CA ASP A 80 25.75 -32.15 11.43
C ASP A 80 27.07 -32.97 11.37
N HIS A 81 28.04 -32.55 10.56
CA HIS A 81 29.34 -33.24 10.42
C HIS A 81 30.29 -33.04 11.62
N THR A 82 30.06 -32.01 12.44
CA THR A 82 30.85 -31.73 13.65
C THR A 82 30.15 -32.16 14.93
N GLY A 83 28.91 -32.67 14.85
CA GLY A 83 28.11 -33.07 16.00
C GLY A 83 27.65 -31.90 16.87
N VAL A 84 27.61 -30.68 16.33
CA VAL A 84 27.15 -29.49 17.06
C VAL A 84 25.63 -29.43 17.00
N ASP A 85 24.99 -29.47 18.17
CA ASP A 85 23.58 -29.12 18.31
C ASP A 85 23.42 -27.60 18.19
N VAL A 86 22.88 -27.15 17.06
CA VAL A 86 22.74 -25.72 16.73
C VAL A 86 21.79 -25.02 17.70
N GLU A 87 20.68 -25.66 18.09
CA GLU A 87 19.70 -25.05 18.99
C GLU A 87 20.33 -24.81 20.36
N GLN A 88 20.98 -25.84 20.93
CA GLN A 88 21.67 -25.71 22.21
C GLN A 88 22.82 -24.70 22.14
N ALA A 89 23.59 -24.69 21.03
CA ALA A 89 24.70 -23.76 20.85
C ALA A 89 24.23 -22.30 20.78
N VAL A 90 23.12 -22.02 20.08
CA VAL A 90 22.52 -20.69 20.00
C VAL A 90 22.04 -20.22 21.36
N GLU A 91 21.27 -21.03 22.08
CA GLU A 91 20.76 -20.68 23.42
C GLU A 91 21.91 -20.40 24.41
N HIS A 92 22.92 -21.26 24.39
CA HIS A 92 24.10 -21.07 25.21
C HIS A 92 24.85 -19.78 24.84
N LYS A 93 24.96 -19.46 23.55
CA LYS A 93 25.63 -18.24 23.08
C LYS A 93 24.84 -16.98 23.40
N LEU A 94 23.50 -17.01 23.31
CA LEU A 94 22.63 -15.90 23.68
C LEU A 94 22.80 -15.53 25.16
N ARG A 95 22.77 -16.51 26.06
CA ARG A 95 23.03 -16.29 27.50
C ARG A 95 24.40 -15.66 27.76
N LYS A 96 25.46 -16.21 27.15
CA LYS A 96 26.81 -15.63 27.24
C LYS A 96 26.87 -14.19 26.71
N ASN A 97 26.13 -13.89 25.64
CA ASN A 97 26.10 -12.54 25.07
C ASN A 97 25.32 -11.57 25.96
N ALA A 98 24.22 -12.02 26.60
CA ALA A 98 23.45 -11.21 27.55
C ALA A 98 24.29 -10.85 28.80
N GLU A 99 25.11 -11.79 29.29
CA GLU A 99 26.07 -11.51 30.36
C GLU A 99 27.14 -10.51 29.92
N LYS A 100 27.69 -10.67 28.71
CA LYS A 100 28.73 -9.78 28.16
C LYS A 100 28.21 -8.39 27.80
N HIS A 101 26.96 -8.30 27.39
CA HIS A 101 26.30 -7.08 26.92
C HIS A 101 24.92 -6.94 27.58
N PRO A 102 24.87 -6.49 28.85
CA PRO A 102 23.61 -6.36 29.58
C PRO A 102 22.63 -5.41 28.91
N ALA A 103 21.34 -5.75 28.97
CA ALA A 103 20.29 -4.92 28.42
C ALA A 103 20.20 -3.57 29.17
N LYS A 104 20.14 -2.46 28.43
CA LYS A 104 19.97 -1.10 29.00
C LYS A 104 18.55 -0.84 29.52
N HIS A 105 17.61 -1.64 29.04
CA HIS A 105 16.20 -1.63 29.45
C HIS A 105 15.83 -3.06 29.79
N ALA A 106 14.83 -3.26 30.66
CA ALA A 106 14.28 -4.59 30.88
C ALA A 106 13.89 -5.21 29.53
N GLU A 107 14.36 -6.43 29.27
CA GLU A 107 13.90 -7.17 28.10
C GLU A 107 12.38 -7.26 28.16
N PRO A 108 11.64 -6.80 27.13
CA PRO A 108 10.24 -7.11 27.05
C PRO A 108 10.14 -8.64 27.06
N ALA A 109 9.46 -9.20 28.06
CA ALA A 109 9.34 -10.65 28.22
C ALA A 109 8.96 -11.26 26.87
N VAL A 110 9.84 -12.09 26.32
CA VAL A 110 9.53 -12.90 25.15
C VAL A 110 8.33 -13.76 25.57
N PRO A 111 7.13 -13.56 25.00
CA PRO A 111 6.03 -14.44 25.35
C PRO A 111 6.46 -15.87 24.99
N PRO A 112 6.31 -16.84 25.91
CA PRO A 112 6.66 -18.22 25.60
C PRO A 112 5.90 -18.65 24.34
N ALA A 113 6.62 -19.33 23.46
CA ALA A 113 6.10 -19.84 22.20
C ALA A 113 4.74 -20.54 22.41
N LEU A 114 3.73 -20.08 21.65
CA LEU A 114 2.49 -20.79 21.35
C LEU A 114 1.83 -21.53 22.54
N SER A 115 1.47 -20.79 23.60
CA SER A 115 0.32 -21.20 24.40
C SER A 115 -0.95 -20.77 23.67
N ALA A 116 -1.63 -21.74 23.06
CA ALA A 116 -2.84 -21.59 22.26
C ALA A 116 -4.07 -21.22 23.11
N VAL A 117 -4.03 -20.07 23.76
CA VAL A 117 -5.26 -19.38 24.19
C VAL A 117 -5.52 -18.30 23.14
N PRO A 118 -6.63 -18.35 22.39
CA PRO A 118 -6.97 -17.28 21.46
C PRO A 118 -7.09 -15.98 22.26
N ARG A 119 -6.20 -15.03 21.97
CA ARG A 119 -6.20 -13.72 22.62
C ARG A 119 -7.07 -12.78 21.82
N ALA A 120 -7.86 -11.98 22.52
CA ALA A 120 -8.62 -10.90 21.94
C ALA A 120 -8.33 -9.62 22.72
N HIS A 121 -7.71 -8.67 22.04
CA HIS A 121 -7.38 -7.36 22.59
C HIS A 121 -8.53 -6.38 22.36
N LEU A 122 -9.01 -5.77 23.43
CA LEU A 122 -10.03 -4.72 23.40
C LEU A 122 -9.34 -3.38 23.59
N LEU A 123 -9.33 -2.55 22.55
CA LEU A 123 -8.79 -1.20 22.60
C LEU A 123 -9.98 -0.26 22.82
N VAL A 124 -10.13 0.21 24.05
CA VAL A 124 -11.26 1.04 24.46
C VAL A 124 -10.85 2.50 24.39
N ASP A 125 -11.55 3.25 23.54
CA ASP A 125 -11.48 4.70 23.49
C ASP A 125 -12.29 5.28 24.65
N TRP A 126 -11.64 5.54 25.78
CA TRP A 126 -12.29 6.00 27.01
C TRP A 126 -12.84 7.43 26.90
N GLU A 127 -12.35 8.22 25.94
CA GLU A 127 -12.86 9.56 25.66
C GLU A 127 -14.23 9.48 25.01
N ASN A 128 -14.45 8.48 24.15
CA ASN A 128 -15.69 8.28 23.43
C ASN A 128 -16.70 7.38 24.18
N VAL A 129 -16.23 6.28 24.79
CA VAL A 129 -17.08 5.27 25.45
C VAL A 129 -16.52 4.84 26.79
N GLN A 130 -17.41 4.61 27.78
CA GLN A 130 -17.01 4.25 29.14
C GLN A 130 -17.82 3.05 29.65
N PRO A 131 -17.65 1.85 29.05
CA PRO A 131 -18.29 0.63 29.54
C PRO A 131 -17.69 0.20 30.89
N SER A 132 -18.47 -0.52 31.70
CA SER A 132 -17.92 -1.30 32.82
C SER A 132 -17.24 -2.57 32.30
N GLY A 133 -16.41 -3.20 33.14
CA GLY A 133 -15.81 -4.50 32.80
C GLY A 133 -16.84 -5.56 32.39
N GLU A 134 -17.98 -5.63 33.09
CA GLU A 134 -19.08 -6.55 32.75
C GLU A 134 -19.74 -6.21 31.41
N ALA A 135 -20.04 -4.93 31.19
CA ALA A 135 -20.63 -4.49 29.93
C ALA A 135 -19.70 -4.77 28.74
N LEU A 136 -18.39 -4.60 28.94
CA LEU A 136 -17.37 -4.90 27.96
C LEU A 136 -17.28 -6.42 27.69
N LYS A 137 -17.42 -7.26 28.72
CA LYS A 137 -17.43 -8.72 28.58
C LYS A 137 -18.68 -9.23 27.86
N VAL A 138 -19.82 -8.58 28.06
CA VAL A 138 -21.04 -8.86 27.28
C VAL A 138 -20.87 -8.42 25.82
N LEU A 139 -20.28 -7.24 25.59
CA LEU A 139 -20.08 -6.70 24.25
C LEU A 139 -19.08 -7.52 23.43
N VAL A 140 -18.04 -8.05 24.08
CA VAL A 140 -16.98 -8.86 23.46
C VAL A 140 -16.66 -10.06 24.36
N PRO A 141 -17.45 -11.14 24.28
CA PRO A 141 -17.28 -12.33 25.14
C PRO A 141 -15.91 -12.98 25.04
N GLN A 142 -15.33 -12.98 23.84
CA GLN A 142 -13.99 -13.51 23.56
C GLN A 142 -12.86 -12.64 24.14
N GLY A 143 -13.16 -11.44 24.62
CA GLY A 143 -12.19 -10.48 25.12
C GLY A 143 -11.30 -11.06 26.23
N THR A 144 -9.98 -10.94 26.07
CA THR A 144 -8.98 -11.41 27.04
C THR A 144 -8.17 -10.29 27.66
N ASP A 145 -7.83 -9.26 26.88
CA ASP A 145 -6.87 -8.22 27.25
C ASP A 145 -7.43 -6.83 26.94
N VAL A 146 -7.52 -5.97 27.94
CA VAL A 146 -8.19 -4.67 27.83
C VAL A 146 -7.16 -3.54 27.91
N TRP A 147 -7.22 -2.64 26.93
CA TRP A 147 -6.39 -1.43 26.85
C TRP A 147 -7.32 -0.22 26.93
N LEU A 148 -7.22 0.54 28.01
CA LEU A 148 -8.08 1.71 28.26
C LEU A 148 -7.30 2.97 27.91
N PHE A 149 -7.61 3.57 26.76
CA PHE A 149 -6.98 4.80 26.28
C PHE A 149 -7.76 5.99 26.83
N HIS A 150 -7.12 6.84 27.64
CA HIS A 150 -7.84 7.92 28.33
C HIS A 150 -7.07 9.24 28.36
N GLY A 151 -7.80 10.34 28.48
CA GLY A 151 -7.23 11.67 28.69
C GLY A 151 -6.54 11.83 30.05
N PRO A 152 -5.61 12.80 30.20
CA PRO A 152 -4.78 12.96 31.40
C PRO A 152 -5.57 13.34 32.68
N GLN A 153 -6.79 13.87 32.53
CA GLN A 153 -7.64 14.27 33.66
C GLN A 153 -8.89 13.38 33.83
N GLN A 154 -9.06 12.37 32.97
CA GLN A 154 -10.21 11.46 33.04
C GLN A 154 -9.99 10.40 34.11
N LYS A 155 -10.99 10.20 34.98
CA LYS A 155 -11.00 9.09 35.93
C LYS A 155 -11.43 7.82 35.22
N VAL A 156 -10.52 6.85 35.11
CA VAL A 156 -10.79 5.53 34.54
C VAL A 156 -11.12 4.55 35.66
N ASN A 157 -12.24 3.85 35.56
CA ASN A 157 -12.60 2.79 36.51
C ASN A 157 -11.88 1.47 36.15
N ALA A 158 -10.58 1.42 36.41
CA ALA A 158 -9.76 0.24 36.19
C ALA A 158 -10.17 -0.94 37.09
N VAL A 159 -10.75 -0.67 38.27
CA VAL A 159 -11.16 -1.69 39.25
C VAL A 159 -12.20 -2.62 38.67
N SER A 160 -13.24 -2.07 38.02
CA SER A 160 -14.30 -2.88 37.39
C SER A 160 -13.76 -3.79 36.28
N HIS A 161 -12.75 -3.34 35.53
CA HIS A 161 -12.14 -4.13 34.47
C HIS A 161 -11.21 -5.19 35.04
N ALA A 162 -10.43 -4.85 36.07
CA ALA A 162 -9.52 -5.79 36.72
C ALA A 162 -10.27 -6.94 37.42
N GLN A 163 -11.47 -6.69 37.95
CA GLN A 163 -12.34 -7.74 38.51
C GLN A 163 -12.79 -8.77 37.47
N VAL A 164 -12.97 -8.36 36.21
CA VAL A 164 -13.50 -9.23 35.14
C VAL A 164 -12.39 -9.90 34.32
N TYR A 165 -11.32 -9.17 34.00
CA TYR A 165 -10.24 -9.63 33.11
C TYR A 165 -8.97 -10.04 33.86
N GLY A 166 -8.85 -9.70 35.15
CA GLY A 166 -7.64 -9.83 35.94
C GLY A 166 -6.74 -8.59 35.83
N LYS A 167 -6.04 -8.26 36.92
CA LYS A 167 -5.21 -7.05 37.03
C LYS A 167 -4.11 -6.99 35.96
N ASP A 168 -3.51 -8.13 35.62
CA ASP A 168 -2.40 -8.21 34.67
C ASP A 168 -2.83 -8.11 33.20
N ARG A 169 -4.15 -8.13 32.93
CA ARG A 169 -4.72 -8.05 31.58
C ARG A 169 -5.43 -6.74 31.30
N VAL A 170 -5.34 -5.77 32.22
CA VAL A 170 -5.91 -4.44 32.05
C VAL A 170 -4.77 -3.43 32.05
N THR A 171 -4.57 -2.78 30.90
CA THR A 171 -3.53 -1.76 30.72
C THR A 171 -4.18 -0.38 30.57
N LEU A 172 -3.78 0.55 31.41
CA LEU A 172 -4.15 1.96 31.28
C LEU A 172 -3.14 2.66 30.36
N VAL A 173 -3.64 3.34 29.35
CA VAL A 173 -2.81 4.05 28.37
C VAL A 173 -3.20 5.53 28.41
N PRO A 174 -2.50 6.37 29.20
CA PRO A 174 -2.78 7.79 29.25
C PRO A 174 -2.37 8.47 27.94
N ARG A 175 -3.17 9.43 27.50
CA ARG A 175 -2.88 10.25 26.32
C ARG A 175 -1.57 11.01 26.51
N SER A 176 -0.66 10.88 25.55
CA SER A 176 0.55 11.68 25.49
C SER A 176 0.39 12.85 24.52
N GLY A 177 0.83 14.05 24.93
CA GLY A 177 0.78 15.25 24.08
C GLY A 177 -0.59 15.96 24.02
N ALA A 178 -0.68 16.93 23.10
CA ALA A 178 -1.84 17.79 22.89
C ALA A 178 -2.32 17.70 21.44
N GLY A 179 -3.65 17.74 21.25
CA GLY A 179 -4.29 17.64 19.94
C GLY A 179 -5.67 17.00 20.06
N ARG A 180 -6.60 17.37 19.16
CA ARG A 180 -7.98 16.82 19.16
C ARG A 180 -8.01 15.30 18.95
N ASN A 181 -7.13 14.77 18.10
CA ASN A 181 -7.10 13.35 17.74
C ASN A 181 -5.87 12.62 18.33
N ALA A 182 -5.23 13.21 19.35
CA ALA A 182 -3.99 12.65 19.90
C ALA A 182 -4.20 11.26 20.51
N LEU A 183 -5.39 11.00 21.09
CA LEU A 183 -5.75 9.70 21.61
C LEU A 183 -5.96 8.69 20.49
N ASP A 184 -6.64 9.08 19.41
CA ASP A 184 -6.91 8.21 18.25
C ASP A 184 -5.62 7.75 17.56
N PHE A 185 -4.65 8.66 17.39
CA PHE A 185 -3.34 8.31 16.86
C PHE A 185 -2.57 7.37 17.78
N GLN A 186 -2.67 7.58 19.10
CA GLN A 186 -2.04 6.70 20.07
C GLN A 186 -2.68 5.32 20.07
N LEU A 187 -4.02 5.23 20.00
CA LEU A 187 -4.74 3.97 19.85
C LEU A 187 -4.32 3.25 18.57
N SER A 188 -4.27 3.97 17.44
CA SER A 188 -3.83 3.44 16.14
C SER A 188 -2.40 2.90 16.19
N TYR A 189 -1.48 3.63 16.83
CA TYR A 189 -0.11 3.19 17.05
C TYR A 189 -0.05 1.89 17.88
N TYR A 190 -0.82 1.82 18.98
CA TYR A 190 -0.86 0.63 19.82
C TYR A 190 -1.50 -0.57 19.10
N LEU A 191 -2.53 -0.35 18.29
CA LEU A 191 -3.08 -1.42 17.45
C LEU A 191 -1.97 -2.01 16.56
N GLY A 192 -1.20 -1.17 15.86
CA GLY A 192 -0.05 -1.59 15.06
C GLY A 192 1.04 -2.29 15.89
N TYR A 193 1.34 -1.77 17.08
CA TYR A 193 2.34 -2.34 17.99
C TYR A 193 1.95 -3.74 18.49
N ILE A 194 0.67 -3.94 18.84
CA ILE A 194 0.18 -5.21 19.37
C ILE A 194 0.01 -6.23 18.23
N THR A 195 -0.57 -5.84 17.09
CA THR A 195 -0.72 -6.69 15.89
C THR A 195 0.60 -7.26 15.41
N ALA A 196 1.67 -6.44 15.39
CA ALA A 196 3.01 -6.90 15.02
C ALA A 196 3.59 -7.95 15.99
N ARG A 197 3.17 -7.94 17.25
CA ARG A 197 3.63 -8.88 18.30
C ARG A 197 2.77 -10.12 18.41
N GLN A 198 1.49 -10.00 18.08
CA GLN A 198 0.48 -11.02 18.26
C GLN A 198 -0.39 -11.15 17.01
N PRO A 199 0.19 -11.60 15.87
CA PRO A 199 -0.50 -11.58 14.58
C PRO A 199 -1.74 -12.49 14.53
N GLY A 200 -1.81 -13.52 15.38
CA GLY A 200 -2.97 -14.43 15.48
C GLY A 200 -4.03 -14.02 16.51
N ALA A 201 -3.92 -12.85 17.15
CA ALA A 201 -4.92 -12.37 18.08
C ALA A 201 -6.05 -11.63 17.36
N ALA A 202 -7.24 -11.59 17.98
CA ALA A 202 -8.33 -10.74 17.55
C ALA A 202 -8.20 -9.34 18.15
N PHE A 203 -8.58 -8.31 17.40
CA PHE A 203 -8.47 -6.91 17.78
C PHE A 203 -9.83 -6.23 17.68
N VAL A 204 -10.32 -5.71 18.80
CA VAL A 204 -11.61 -5.06 18.86
C VAL A 204 -11.44 -3.64 19.38
N VAL A 205 -11.65 -2.66 18.51
CA VAL A 205 -11.71 -1.25 18.92
C VAL A 205 -13.11 -0.98 19.43
N VAL A 206 -13.25 -0.55 20.68
CA VAL A 206 -14.53 -0.19 21.28
C VAL A 206 -14.64 1.33 21.25
N SER A 207 -15.36 1.84 20.26
CA SER A 207 -15.61 3.26 20.04
C SER A 207 -16.85 3.45 19.15
N ASN A 208 -17.61 4.51 19.42
CA ASN A 208 -18.70 4.97 18.56
C ASN A 208 -18.20 5.86 17.42
N ASP A 209 -16.92 6.28 17.44
CA ASP A 209 -16.30 7.02 16.35
C ASP A 209 -16.01 6.09 15.15
N GLN A 210 -16.45 6.52 13.96
CA GLN A 210 -16.19 5.83 12.70
C GLN A 210 -14.80 6.12 12.13
N GLY A 211 -14.06 7.08 12.71
CA GLY A 211 -12.70 7.45 12.28
C GLY A 211 -11.69 6.29 12.31
N TYR A 212 -11.96 5.24 13.07
CA TYR A 212 -11.13 4.02 13.12
C TYR A 212 -11.41 3.03 11.98
N ASP A 213 -12.54 3.15 11.28
CA ASP A 213 -12.97 2.16 10.28
C ASP A 213 -11.97 2.00 9.12
N PRO A 214 -11.39 3.07 8.52
CA PRO A 214 -10.39 2.92 7.46
C PRO A 214 -9.14 2.15 7.89
N MET A 215 -8.69 2.35 9.14
CA MET A 215 -7.54 1.64 9.68
C MET A 215 -7.87 0.15 9.91
N LEU A 216 -9.07 -0.15 10.41
CA LEU A 216 -9.52 -1.52 10.65
C LEU A 216 -9.81 -2.28 9.35
N GLU A 217 -10.30 -1.59 8.32
CA GLU A 217 -10.40 -2.11 6.96
C GLU A 217 -9.03 -2.48 6.42
N HIS A 218 -8.05 -1.58 6.51
CA HIS A 218 -6.70 -1.86 6.07
C HIS A 218 -6.05 -3.01 6.85
N ALA A 219 -6.27 -3.10 8.17
CA ALA A 219 -5.81 -4.24 8.97
C ALA A 219 -6.39 -5.58 8.49
N ARG A 220 -7.68 -5.60 8.10
CA ARG A 220 -8.31 -6.80 7.53
C ARG A 220 -7.80 -7.16 6.13
N GLU A 221 -7.43 -6.17 5.30
CA GLU A 221 -6.75 -6.42 4.01
C GLU A 221 -5.40 -7.12 4.20
N LEU A 222 -4.73 -6.87 5.33
CA LEU A 222 -3.50 -7.52 5.75
C LEU A 222 -3.75 -8.83 6.52
N GLU A 223 -4.96 -9.38 6.45
CA GLU A 223 -5.38 -10.65 7.07
C GLU A 223 -5.42 -10.67 8.61
N PHE A 224 -5.41 -9.51 9.27
CA PHE A 224 -5.64 -9.44 10.73
C PHE A 224 -7.14 -9.49 11.09
N ASP A 225 -7.48 -10.18 12.17
CA ASP A 225 -8.84 -10.16 12.74
C ASP A 225 -9.05 -8.86 13.52
N ALA A 226 -9.50 -7.81 12.84
CA ALA A 226 -9.72 -6.49 13.42
C ALA A 226 -11.12 -5.96 13.13
N ARG A 227 -11.82 -5.47 14.17
CA ARG A 227 -13.18 -4.93 14.04
C ARG A 227 -13.47 -3.82 15.03
N ARG A 228 -14.50 -3.01 14.74
CA ARG A 228 -15.04 -2.01 15.67
C ARG A 228 -16.30 -2.52 16.36
N CYS A 229 -16.45 -2.17 17.63
CA CYS A 229 -17.68 -2.36 18.41
C CYS A 229 -18.18 -1.01 18.92
N VAL A 230 -19.48 -0.78 18.72
CA VAL A 230 -20.20 0.39 19.25
C VAL A 230 -20.70 0.05 20.66
N PHE A 231 -20.62 1.00 21.58
CA PHE A 231 -21.16 0.89 22.92
C PHE A 231 -22.27 1.91 23.16
N SER A 232 -23.44 1.43 23.57
CA SER A 232 -24.56 2.26 24.03
C SER A 232 -24.91 1.87 25.45
N LYS A 233 -25.03 2.85 26.36
CA LYS A 233 -25.47 2.58 27.74
C LYS A 233 -26.90 2.01 27.69
N PRO A 234 -27.18 0.91 28.38
CA PRO A 234 -28.56 0.45 28.52
C PRO A 234 -29.38 1.55 29.21
N ALA A 235 -30.54 1.88 28.65
CA ALA A 235 -31.48 2.79 29.27
C ALA A 235 -31.86 2.24 30.67
N PRO A 236 -31.98 3.10 31.70
CA PRO A 236 -32.39 2.64 33.02
C PRO A 236 -33.75 1.94 32.89
N LYS A 237 -33.85 0.71 33.41
CA LYS A 237 -35.11 -0.01 33.53
C LYS A 237 -36.06 0.87 34.34
N GLN A 238 -37.07 1.46 33.70
CA GLN A 238 -38.21 1.99 34.41
C GLN A 238 -38.91 0.81 35.09
N GLU A 239 -38.90 0.79 36.42
CA GLU A 239 -39.82 -0.04 37.20
C GLU A 239 -41.27 0.30 36.79
N PRO A 240 -42.16 -0.68 36.67
CA PRO A 240 -43.53 -0.43 36.25
C PRO A 240 -44.27 0.35 37.34
N ALA A 241 -44.58 1.61 37.09
CA ALA A 241 -45.53 2.35 37.91
C ALA A 241 -46.95 1.79 37.67
N LEU A 242 -47.67 1.50 38.76
CA LEU A 242 -49.07 1.07 38.80
C LEU A 242 -49.98 2.02 37.98
N PRO A 243 -51.01 1.50 37.26
CA PRO A 243 -51.82 2.33 36.38
C PRO A 243 -52.98 3.01 37.15
N ALA A 244 -53.18 4.30 36.88
CA ALA A 244 -54.41 5.04 37.16
C ALA A 244 -55.15 5.33 35.83
N PRO A 245 -56.48 5.51 35.85
CA PRO A 245 -57.38 4.94 34.84
C PRO A 245 -57.38 5.65 33.49
N VAL A 246 -57.44 4.83 32.43
CA VAL A 246 -57.74 5.24 31.05
C VAL A 246 -59.25 5.38 30.89
N GLN A 247 -59.71 6.46 30.23
CA GLN A 247 -60.98 6.50 29.50
C GLN A 247 -60.89 7.47 28.30
N PRO A 248 -61.63 7.27 27.18
CA PRO A 248 -61.45 6.12 26.28
C PRO A 248 -61.64 6.46 24.78
N VAL A 249 -61.52 5.40 23.96
CA VAL A 249 -62.05 5.14 22.59
C VAL A 249 -61.41 5.90 21.39
N ALA A 250 -61.08 5.32 20.24
CA ALA A 250 -61.32 3.98 19.69
C ALA A 250 -60.31 3.66 18.56
N GLN A 251 -59.67 2.49 18.63
CA GLN A 251 -59.29 1.63 17.49
C GLN A 251 -60.40 0.54 17.39
N PRO A 252 -60.57 -0.32 16.35
CA PRO A 252 -59.52 -0.98 15.53
C PRO A 252 -59.94 -1.23 14.04
N LYS A 253 -59.14 -1.77 13.12
CA LYS A 253 -58.61 -3.15 13.07
C LYS A 253 -57.58 -3.33 11.95
N LEU A 254 -56.45 -3.92 12.31
CA LEU A 254 -55.63 -4.86 11.51
C LEU A 254 -56.46 -6.16 11.27
N PRO A 255 -56.16 -7.09 10.31
CA PRO A 255 -54.82 -7.69 10.34
C PRO A 255 -54.27 -8.49 9.11
N VAL A 256 -53.00 -8.88 9.30
CA VAL A 256 -52.35 -10.17 8.95
C VAL A 256 -51.83 -10.44 7.52
N ALA A 257 -50.51 -10.63 7.50
CA ALA A 257 -49.66 -11.61 6.81
C ALA A 257 -49.25 -11.50 5.33
N ALA A 258 -47.97 -11.90 5.21
CA ALA A 258 -47.34 -12.67 4.14
C ALA A 258 -46.76 -11.92 2.94
N ALA A 259 -45.44 -12.07 2.81
CA ALA A 259 -44.67 -11.86 1.60
C ALA A 259 -45.19 -12.76 0.43
N PRO A 260 -44.84 -12.44 -0.83
CA PRO A 260 -43.54 -12.87 -1.32
C PRO A 260 -42.81 -11.83 -2.20
N ALA A 261 -41.49 -11.95 -2.19
CA ALA A 261 -40.61 -11.45 -3.24
C ALA A 261 -40.90 -12.14 -4.59
N LYS A 262 -40.62 -11.43 -5.69
CA LYS A 262 -39.97 -12.02 -6.88
C LYS A 262 -39.23 -10.98 -7.72
N ALA A 263 -37.91 -11.20 -7.77
CA ALA A 263 -36.96 -10.99 -8.86
C ALA A 263 -36.86 -9.60 -9.55
N ASN A 264 -35.77 -8.90 -9.26
CA ASN A 264 -34.64 -8.90 -10.18
C ASN A 264 -33.33 -8.60 -9.44
N ALA A 265 -32.35 -9.47 -9.64
CA ALA A 265 -31.04 -9.44 -9.00
C ALA A 265 -30.30 -8.12 -9.27
N PRO A 266 -29.61 -7.51 -8.29
CA PRO A 266 -28.53 -6.59 -8.59
C PRO A 266 -27.33 -7.42 -9.05
N ALA A 267 -26.99 -7.24 -10.32
CA ALA A 267 -25.80 -7.77 -10.94
C ALA A 267 -24.55 -7.45 -10.10
N LYS A 268 -23.66 -8.45 -9.98
CA LYS A 268 -22.24 -8.27 -9.65
C LYS A 268 -21.72 -7.00 -10.33
N SER A 269 -21.24 -6.03 -9.55
CA SER A 269 -20.43 -4.94 -10.10
C SER A 269 -18.96 -5.18 -9.73
N PRO A 270 -18.03 -5.06 -10.68
CA PRO A 270 -16.63 -5.44 -10.50
C PRO A 270 -15.83 -4.32 -9.86
N ASP A 271 -14.81 -4.68 -9.09
CA ASP A 271 -13.62 -3.87 -8.84
C ASP A 271 -13.01 -3.44 -10.18
N SER A 272 -13.47 -2.31 -10.72
CA SER A 272 -12.87 -1.73 -11.90
C SER A 272 -12.59 -0.25 -11.63
N ALA A 273 -11.32 0.12 -11.72
CA ALA A 273 -10.86 1.50 -11.61
C ALA A 273 -11.37 2.42 -12.75
N LYS A 274 -12.26 1.94 -13.62
CA LYS A 274 -12.74 2.64 -14.83
C LYS A 274 -14.26 2.60 -14.93
N ALA A 275 -14.89 3.76 -15.11
CA ALA A 275 -16.32 3.85 -15.39
C ALA A 275 -16.70 3.09 -16.68
N THR A 276 -17.80 2.33 -16.63
CA THR A 276 -18.28 1.58 -17.79
C THR A 276 -18.94 2.50 -18.81
N ARG A 277 -19.10 2.03 -20.06
CA ARG A 277 -19.78 2.79 -21.11
C ARG A 277 -21.23 3.16 -20.74
N GLN A 278 -21.92 2.28 -20.00
CA GLN A 278 -23.28 2.53 -19.52
C GLN A 278 -23.30 3.60 -18.42
N ASP A 279 -22.31 3.60 -17.51
CA ASP A 279 -22.19 4.64 -16.47
C ASP A 279 -22.02 6.03 -17.10
N VAL A 280 -21.11 6.15 -18.08
CA VAL A 280 -20.85 7.42 -18.78
C VAL A 280 -22.11 7.90 -19.53
N GLN A 281 -22.88 6.99 -20.14
CA GLN A 281 -24.10 7.36 -20.86
C GLN A 281 -25.22 7.85 -19.92
N ARG A 282 -25.40 7.23 -18.75
CA ARG A 282 -26.37 7.70 -17.73
C ARG A 282 -25.98 9.06 -17.16
N LEU A 283 -24.69 9.26 -16.87
CA LEU A 283 -24.18 10.54 -16.37
C LEU A 283 -24.32 11.65 -17.40
N ALA A 284 -24.10 11.35 -18.69
CA ALA A 284 -24.38 12.28 -19.77
C ALA A 284 -25.87 12.67 -19.78
N GLN A 285 -26.80 11.71 -19.78
CA GLN A 285 -28.24 11.98 -19.77
C GLN A 285 -28.66 12.84 -18.56
N LEU A 286 -28.09 12.57 -17.38
CA LEU A 286 -28.35 13.35 -16.18
C LEU A 286 -27.88 14.81 -16.30
N LEU A 287 -26.70 15.05 -16.89
CA LEU A 287 -26.20 16.41 -17.11
C LEU A 287 -27.00 17.19 -18.15
N HIS A 288 -27.52 16.52 -19.19
CA HIS A 288 -28.36 17.18 -20.21
C HIS A 288 -29.75 17.48 -19.68
N GLY A 289 -30.33 16.56 -18.89
CA GLY A 289 -31.63 16.72 -18.26
C GLY A 289 -31.69 17.77 -17.14
N MET A 290 -30.54 18.30 -16.69
CA MET A 290 -30.50 19.36 -15.68
C MET A 290 -30.77 20.75 -16.29
N PRO A 291 -31.63 21.58 -15.67
CA PRO A 291 -31.80 22.98 -16.03
C PRO A 291 -30.46 23.73 -16.01
N PRO A 292 -30.20 24.69 -16.92
CA PRO A 292 -28.92 25.42 -16.96
C PRO A 292 -28.51 26.06 -15.63
N ALA A 293 -29.48 26.52 -14.83
CA ALA A 293 -29.26 27.10 -13.50
C ALA A 293 -28.80 26.09 -12.43
N GLN A 294 -29.02 24.78 -12.64
CA GLN A 294 -28.67 23.72 -11.70
C GLN A 294 -27.40 22.96 -12.09
N ARG A 295 -26.81 23.30 -13.25
CA ARG A 295 -25.60 22.63 -13.72
C ARG A 295 -24.37 23.11 -12.92
N PRO A 296 -23.55 22.21 -12.36
CA PRO A 296 -22.36 22.60 -11.61
C PRO A 296 -21.40 23.44 -12.45
N MET A 297 -21.07 24.66 -11.99
CA MET A 297 -20.16 25.58 -12.70
C MET A 297 -18.69 25.34 -12.35
N HIS A 298 -18.40 24.58 -11.29
CA HIS A 298 -17.06 24.27 -10.81
C HIS A 298 -16.77 22.77 -10.79
N LYS A 299 -15.51 22.41 -11.03
CA LYS A 299 -15.05 21.03 -11.15
C LYS A 299 -15.36 20.19 -9.92
N ASP A 300 -15.20 20.75 -8.72
CA ASP A 300 -15.42 20.02 -7.47
C ASP A 300 -16.91 19.71 -7.25
N ALA A 301 -17.80 20.65 -7.60
CA ALA A 301 -19.24 20.45 -7.56
C ALA A 301 -19.71 19.43 -8.61
N LEU A 302 -19.09 19.43 -9.79
CA LEU A 302 -19.34 18.40 -10.80
C LEU A 302 -18.90 17.02 -10.32
N LEU A 303 -17.70 16.92 -9.74
CA LEU A 303 -17.17 15.66 -9.23
C LEU A 303 -18.01 15.11 -8.09
N ALA A 304 -18.45 15.96 -7.15
CA ALA A 304 -19.38 15.57 -6.09
C ALA A 304 -20.70 15.04 -6.64
N LEU A 305 -21.24 15.67 -7.69
CA LEU A 305 -22.47 15.23 -8.34
C LEU A 305 -22.29 13.88 -9.07
N LEU A 306 -21.19 13.69 -9.81
CA LEU A 306 -20.89 12.42 -10.49
C LEU A 306 -20.70 11.30 -9.46
N GLN A 307 -19.98 11.60 -8.38
CA GLN A 307 -19.71 10.66 -7.29
C GLN A 307 -20.99 10.23 -6.56
N ALA A 308 -21.88 11.19 -6.23
CA ALA A 308 -23.17 10.91 -5.63
C ALA A 308 -24.05 10.03 -6.54
N HIS A 309 -24.07 10.30 -7.86
CA HIS A 309 -24.87 9.51 -8.80
C HIS A 309 -24.31 8.11 -9.06
N MET A 310 -22.99 7.93 -8.86
CA MET A 310 -22.34 6.62 -8.93
C MET A 310 -22.43 5.83 -7.62
N GLY A 311 -23.04 6.40 -6.57
CA GLY A 311 -23.23 5.74 -5.27
C GLY A 311 -21.96 5.59 -4.44
N GLU A 312 -20.93 6.39 -4.73
CA GLU A 312 -19.64 6.31 -4.05
C GLU A 312 -19.55 7.42 -2.98
N ILE A 313 -19.46 7.06 -1.70
CA ILE A 313 -19.42 8.03 -0.58
C ILE A 313 -18.00 8.06 -0.02
N GLY A 314 -17.36 9.23 0.01
CA GLY A 314 -16.01 9.40 0.57
C GLY A 314 -15.01 10.03 -0.40
N MET A 315 -13.76 9.57 -0.41
CA MET A 315 -12.71 10.13 -1.26
C MET A 315 -12.97 9.94 -2.77
N LEU A 316 -12.42 10.86 -3.57
CA LEU A 316 -12.62 10.94 -5.02
C LEU A 316 -12.02 9.71 -5.71
N SER A 317 -12.88 8.77 -6.10
CA SER A 317 -12.50 7.48 -6.65
C SER A 317 -11.90 7.57 -8.07
N PRO A 318 -10.91 6.73 -8.42
CA PRO A 318 -10.36 6.64 -9.78
C PRO A 318 -11.43 6.41 -10.85
N ARG A 319 -12.54 5.74 -10.49
CA ARG A 319 -13.66 5.47 -11.40
C ARG A 319 -14.42 6.75 -11.76
N VAL A 320 -14.63 7.65 -10.80
CA VAL A 320 -15.27 8.97 -11.01
C VAL A 320 -14.36 9.88 -11.84
N VAL A 321 -13.05 9.87 -11.58
CA VAL A 321 -12.07 10.61 -12.40
C VAL A 321 -12.09 10.10 -13.84
N HIS A 322 -12.17 8.77 -14.04
CA HIS A 322 -12.29 8.17 -15.36
C HIS A 322 -13.61 8.55 -16.04
N ALA A 323 -14.73 8.58 -15.31
CA ALA A 323 -16.03 9.02 -15.86
C ALA A 323 -15.98 10.46 -16.37
N LEU A 324 -15.39 11.39 -15.59
CA LEU A 324 -15.22 12.78 -16.01
C LEU A 324 -14.37 12.89 -17.28
N ALA A 325 -13.25 12.16 -17.35
CA ALA A 325 -12.39 12.15 -18.54
C ALA A 325 -13.13 11.66 -19.80
N GLN A 326 -14.02 10.66 -19.65
CA GLN A 326 -14.84 10.15 -20.76
C GLN A 326 -15.94 11.15 -21.20
N LEU A 327 -16.57 11.84 -20.24
CA LEU A 327 -17.54 12.91 -20.55
C LEU A 327 -16.89 14.08 -21.29
N GLN A 328 -15.63 14.40 -20.96
CA GLN A 328 -14.84 15.39 -21.70
C GLN A 328 -14.48 14.91 -23.11
N ALA A 329 -14.05 13.66 -23.26
CA ALA A 329 -13.73 13.07 -24.56
C ALA A 329 -14.96 13.03 -25.51
N GLN A 330 -16.15 12.82 -24.95
CA GLN A 330 -17.43 12.82 -25.68
C GLN A 330 -18.04 14.21 -25.86
N LYS A 331 -17.32 15.26 -25.45
CA LYS A 331 -17.73 16.67 -25.54
C LYS A 331 -19.04 17.00 -24.81
N HIS A 332 -19.42 16.23 -23.79
CA HIS A 332 -20.57 16.58 -22.93
C HIS A 332 -20.22 17.64 -21.88
N VAL A 333 -18.94 17.73 -21.52
CA VAL A 333 -18.41 18.71 -20.55
C VAL A 333 -17.05 19.23 -21.04
N ALA A 334 -16.79 20.53 -20.87
CA ALA A 334 -15.48 21.13 -21.10
C ALA A 334 -14.97 21.80 -19.82
N LEU A 335 -13.70 21.56 -19.47
CA LEU A 335 -13.06 22.17 -18.30
C LEU A 335 -12.05 23.24 -18.76
N LYS A 336 -12.16 24.46 -18.21
CA LYS A 336 -11.16 25.52 -18.34
C LYS A 336 -10.67 25.88 -16.94
N GLY A 337 -9.59 25.24 -16.50
CA GLY A 337 -9.14 25.31 -15.10
C GLY A 337 -10.17 24.66 -14.17
N SER A 338 -10.62 25.40 -13.15
CA SER A 338 -11.65 24.94 -12.20
C SER A 338 -13.08 25.15 -12.70
N ASN A 339 -13.28 25.83 -13.84
CA ASN A 339 -14.60 26.15 -14.37
C ASN A 339 -15.08 25.11 -15.38
N VAL A 340 -16.36 24.76 -15.26
CA VAL A 340 -17.06 23.79 -16.10
C VAL A 340 -17.94 24.52 -17.10
N ARG A 341 -17.84 24.14 -18.37
CA ARG A 341 -18.72 24.59 -19.44
C ARG A 341 -19.45 23.41 -20.06
N TYR A 342 -20.72 23.60 -20.34
CA TYR A 342 -21.55 22.63 -21.04
C TYR A 342 -21.81 23.16 -22.45
N PRO A 343 -21.59 22.38 -23.51
CA PRO A 343 -21.96 22.81 -24.85
C PRO A 343 -23.48 23.07 -24.91
N PRO A 344 -23.94 24.08 -25.67
CA PRO A 344 -25.37 24.26 -25.93
C PRO A 344 -25.88 23.06 -26.73
N GLU A 345 -27.04 22.51 -26.34
CA GLU A 345 -27.68 21.46 -27.15
C GLU A 345 -27.97 21.98 -28.56
N PRO A 346 -27.83 21.15 -29.61
CA PRO A 346 -28.49 21.43 -30.86
C PRO A 346 -30.00 21.49 -30.59
N ALA A 347 -30.65 22.60 -30.96
CA ALA A 347 -32.08 22.80 -30.79
C ALA A 347 -32.86 21.59 -31.33
N THR A 348 -33.69 20.99 -30.47
CA THR A 348 -34.68 20.00 -30.88
C THR A 348 -35.70 20.68 -31.81
N PRO A 349 -35.94 20.17 -33.04
CA PRO A 349 -37.07 20.64 -33.82
C PRO A 349 -38.35 20.03 -33.27
N ALA A 350 -39.29 20.87 -32.86
CA ALA A 350 -40.68 20.50 -32.68
C ALA A 350 -41.34 20.32 -34.06
N SER A 351 -41.98 19.16 -34.25
CA SER A 351 -43.06 18.82 -35.18
C SER A 351 -43.39 19.82 -36.31
N SER A 352 -43.10 19.43 -37.57
CA SER A 352 -44.13 19.48 -38.62
C SER A 352 -43.84 18.51 -39.77
N THR A 353 -44.93 17.97 -40.28
CA THR A 353 -45.13 17.09 -41.44
C THR A 353 -44.55 17.64 -42.75
N ALA A 354 -43.87 16.82 -43.54
CA ALA A 354 -44.10 16.64 -44.99
C ALA A 354 -43.09 15.67 -45.63
N ALA A 355 -43.58 14.94 -46.62
CA ALA A 355 -42.94 13.86 -47.36
C ALA A 355 -41.78 14.31 -48.28
N ALA A 356 -40.82 13.40 -48.54
CA ALA A 356 -40.31 13.09 -49.90
C ALA A 356 -39.25 11.95 -49.89
N VAL A 357 -39.73 10.75 -50.23
CA VAL A 357 -39.26 9.75 -51.22
C VAL A 357 -37.79 9.76 -51.74
N ALA A 358 -37.28 8.52 -51.88
CA ALA A 358 -36.23 7.97 -52.79
C ALA A 358 -34.75 8.03 -52.34
N LYS A 359 -33.91 7.02 -52.55
CA LYS A 359 -34.01 5.69 -53.19
C LYS A 359 -32.84 4.83 -52.69
N LYS A 360 -33.09 3.54 -52.50
CA LYS A 360 -32.07 2.48 -52.33
C LYS A 360 -31.18 2.37 -53.57
N LYS A 361 -29.90 2.05 -53.37
CA LYS A 361 -29.18 1.11 -54.24
C LYS A 361 -28.32 0.19 -53.39
N ALA A 362 -28.33 -1.08 -53.76
CA ALA A 362 -28.05 -2.21 -52.89
C ALA A 362 -26.93 -3.07 -53.50
N VAL A 363 -26.23 -3.78 -52.60
CA VAL A 363 -25.50 -5.08 -52.74
C VAL A 363 -24.29 -5.14 -53.72
N PRO A 364 -23.34 -6.10 -53.59
CA PRO A 364 -23.38 -7.28 -52.72
C PRO A 364 -22.12 -7.67 -51.94
N ALA A 365 -22.36 -8.58 -50.99
CA ALA A 365 -21.38 -9.36 -50.27
C ALA A 365 -20.63 -10.35 -51.17
N LYS A 366 -19.36 -10.62 -50.83
CA LYS A 366 -18.71 -11.91 -51.12
C LYS A 366 -17.80 -12.29 -49.95
N LYS A 367 -17.91 -13.56 -49.55
CA LYS A 367 -17.22 -14.22 -48.45
C LYS A 367 -15.90 -14.85 -48.94
N ALA A 368 -15.01 -15.10 -47.98
CA ALA A 368 -13.88 -16.04 -47.95
C ALA A 368 -12.52 -15.57 -48.51
N ALA A 369 -11.54 -15.33 -47.62
CA ALA A 369 -10.37 -16.21 -47.42
C ALA A 369 -9.43 -15.60 -46.36
N ALA A 370 -8.66 -16.45 -45.69
CA ALA A 370 -7.88 -16.19 -44.49
C ALA A 370 -6.60 -15.35 -44.72
N ALA A 371 -6.26 -14.49 -43.75
CA ALA A 371 -4.87 -14.11 -43.45
C ALA A 371 -4.79 -13.43 -42.05
N ALA A 372 -3.65 -13.60 -41.40
CA ALA A 372 -3.34 -13.42 -40.00
C ALA A 372 -3.64 -12.03 -39.37
N LYS A 373 -3.93 -12.07 -38.06
CA LYS A 373 -4.05 -10.91 -37.14
C LYS A 373 -2.81 -10.01 -37.19
N GLN A 374 -3.02 -8.70 -37.30
CA GLN A 374 -2.11 -7.68 -36.76
C GLN A 374 -2.88 -6.73 -35.83
N ALA A 375 -2.37 -6.58 -34.61
CA ALA A 375 -2.85 -5.67 -33.57
C ALA A 375 -2.35 -4.23 -33.81
N PRO A 376 -3.03 -3.19 -33.31
CA PRO A 376 -2.63 -1.80 -33.53
C PRO A 376 -1.41 -1.38 -32.69
N ALA A 377 -0.59 -0.50 -33.27
CA ALA A 377 0.73 -0.09 -32.82
C ALA A 377 0.77 0.56 -31.41
N LYS A 378 1.73 0.11 -30.59
CA LYS A 378 2.15 0.75 -29.33
C LYS A 378 2.91 2.05 -29.63
N ALA A 379 2.59 3.12 -28.89
CA ALA A 379 3.41 4.33 -28.84
C ALA A 379 4.83 4.00 -28.31
N ALA A 380 5.85 4.60 -28.92
CA ALA A 380 7.26 4.35 -28.59
C ALA A 380 7.56 4.69 -27.11
N PRO A 381 8.37 3.87 -26.41
CA PRO A 381 8.75 4.12 -25.02
C PRO A 381 9.57 5.42 -24.89
N LYS A 382 9.35 6.18 -23.80
CA LYS A 382 10.14 7.36 -23.47
C LYS A 382 11.61 6.94 -23.20
N PRO A 383 12.60 7.74 -23.61
CA PRO A 383 14.00 7.36 -23.49
C PRO A 383 14.45 7.24 -22.03
N THR A 384 15.24 6.20 -21.73
CA THR A 384 15.76 5.91 -20.39
C THR A 384 17.04 6.72 -20.10
N ALA A 385 17.39 6.88 -18.81
CA ALA A 385 18.60 7.62 -18.41
C ALA A 385 19.88 7.14 -19.12
N PRO A 386 20.17 5.83 -19.27
CA PRO A 386 21.34 5.36 -20.01
C PRO A 386 21.33 5.74 -21.51
N GLN A 387 20.16 5.75 -22.15
CA GLN A 387 20.01 6.16 -23.56
C GLN A 387 20.29 7.66 -23.72
N ILE A 388 19.81 8.47 -22.77
CA ILE A 388 20.07 9.92 -22.74
C ILE A 388 21.56 10.17 -22.44
N THR A 389 22.18 9.43 -21.51
CA THR A 389 23.62 9.49 -21.24
C THR A 389 24.44 9.22 -22.50
N GLN A 390 24.08 8.21 -23.29
CA GLN A 390 24.77 7.91 -24.54
C GLN A 390 24.62 9.02 -25.59
N ALA A 391 23.43 9.61 -25.70
CA ALA A 391 23.18 10.74 -26.61
C ALA A 391 23.96 12.00 -26.19
N VAL A 392 23.99 12.32 -24.89
CA VAL A 392 24.76 13.44 -24.32
C VAL A 392 26.25 13.22 -24.56
N LEU A 393 26.76 12.01 -24.32
CA LEU A 393 28.16 11.66 -24.55
C LEU A 393 28.56 11.85 -26.02
N ALA A 394 27.70 11.44 -26.95
CA ALA A 394 27.92 11.62 -28.38
C ALA A 394 27.94 13.11 -28.78
N SER A 395 27.09 13.95 -28.18
CA SER A 395 27.11 15.40 -28.40
C SER A 395 28.36 16.06 -27.82
N LEU A 396 28.78 15.69 -26.60
CA LEU A 396 29.99 16.22 -25.95
C LEU A 396 31.27 15.86 -26.72
N LYS A 397 31.33 14.66 -27.32
CA LYS A 397 32.45 14.24 -28.18
C LYS A 397 32.54 15.05 -29.48
N LYS A 398 31.41 15.59 -29.97
CA LYS A 398 31.36 16.44 -31.18
C LYS A 398 31.67 17.92 -30.92
N MET A 399 31.90 18.32 -29.66
CA MET A 399 32.19 19.71 -29.26
C MET A 399 33.67 19.86 -28.84
N PRO A 400 34.63 20.04 -29.75
CA PRO A 400 36.06 20.08 -29.38
C PRO A 400 36.47 21.35 -28.62
N GLY A 401 35.74 22.47 -28.75
CA GLY A 401 36.13 23.77 -28.16
C GLY A 401 35.07 24.49 -27.32
N ASN A 402 33.82 23.99 -27.26
CA ASN A 402 32.71 24.67 -26.57
C ASN A 402 32.06 23.79 -25.49
N LYS A 403 32.85 22.90 -24.86
CA LYS A 403 32.32 22.02 -23.80
C LYS A 403 32.03 22.85 -22.54
N PRO A 404 30.94 22.54 -21.81
CA PRO A 404 30.68 23.18 -20.54
C PRO A 404 31.81 22.95 -19.54
N THR A 405 32.42 24.03 -19.03
CA THR A 405 33.50 23.97 -18.03
C THR A 405 33.02 24.13 -16.60
N ARG A 406 31.74 24.48 -16.41
CA ARG A 406 31.08 24.63 -15.10
C ARG A 406 29.98 23.59 -14.93
N HIS A 407 29.81 23.07 -13.71
CA HIS A 407 28.81 22.04 -13.38
C HIS A 407 27.38 22.49 -13.72
N ALA A 408 27.02 23.73 -13.38
CA ALA A 408 25.73 24.32 -13.75
C ALA A 408 25.52 24.44 -15.28
N GLY A 409 26.60 24.63 -16.04
CA GLY A 409 26.55 24.66 -17.51
C GLY A 409 26.34 23.27 -18.10
N LEU A 410 26.96 22.25 -17.52
CA LEU A 410 26.77 20.86 -17.93
C LEU A 410 25.33 20.40 -17.65
N LEU A 411 24.76 20.72 -16.49
CA LEU A 411 23.36 20.38 -16.17
C LEU A 411 22.39 21.02 -17.16
N LYS A 412 22.53 22.32 -17.46
CA LYS A 412 21.72 22.99 -18.49
C LYS A 412 21.86 22.36 -19.86
N PHE A 413 23.07 21.91 -20.22
CA PHE A 413 23.30 21.20 -21.47
C PHE A 413 22.58 19.84 -21.49
N ILE A 414 22.66 19.06 -20.41
CA ILE A 414 21.97 17.77 -20.29
C ILE A 414 20.44 17.97 -20.33
N GLU A 415 19.91 19.04 -19.72
CA GLU A 415 18.49 19.37 -19.74
C GLU A 415 17.93 19.54 -21.17
N THR A 416 18.74 19.99 -22.14
CA THR A 416 18.33 20.04 -23.56
C THR A 416 18.06 18.66 -24.15
N HIS A 417 18.68 17.62 -23.58
CA HIS A 417 18.51 16.22 -23.98
C HIS A 417 17.41 15.49 -23.18
N THR A 418 16.87 16.10 -22.12
CA THR A 418 15.82 15.50 -21.26
C THR A 418 14.42 16.07 -21.50
N ALA A 419 14.21 16.88 -22.55
CA ALA A 419 12.93 17.55 -22.83
C ALA A 419 11.70 16.62 -22.99
N LYS A 420 11.92 15.32 -23.28
CA LYS A 420 10.86 14.30 -23.38
C LYS A 420 10.65 13.49 -22.08
N ALA A 421 11.44 13.75 -21.04
CA ALA A 421 11.31 13.13 -19.73
C ALA A 421 10.17 13.76 -18.93
N THR A 422 9.59 13.00 -18.00
CA THR A 422 8.50 13.48 -17.13
C THR A 422 8.99 14.54 -16.14
N ASP A 423 10.26 14.46 -15.71
CA ASP A 423 10.97 15.49 -14.96
C ASP A 423 12.37 15.72 -15.57
N PRO A 424 12.53 16.76 -16.40
CA PRO A 424 13.79 17.04 -17.10
C PRO A 424 14.97 17.34 -16.17
N LYS A 425 14.71 17.95 -15.00
CA LYS A 425 15.77 18.38 -14.06
C LYS A 425 16.29 17.20 -13.25
N ALA A 426 15.39 16.38 -12.70
CA ALA A 426 15.78 15.16 -11.99
C ALA A 426 16.51 14.18 -12.94
N MET A 427 16.03 14.05 -14.18
CA MET A 427 16.69 13.24 -15.20
C MET A 427 18.09 13.77 -15.56
N ALA A 428 18.27 15.09 -15.60
CA ALA A 428 19.58 15.69 -15.92
C ALA A 428 20.61 15.44 -14.80
N GLN A 429 20.19 15.50 -13.54
CA GLN A 429 21.03 15.15 -12.39
C GLN A 429 21.44 13.68 -12.42
N GLN A 430 20.49 12.78 -12.72
CA GLN A 430 20.77 11.35 -12.83
C GLN A 430 21.73 11.03 -13.97
N VAL A 431 21.58 11.68 -15.12
CA VAL A 431 22.48 11.54 -16.26
C VAL A 431 23.88 12.09 -15.95
N CYS A 432 23.98 13.21 -15.21
CA CYS A 432 25.27 13.75 -14.76
C CYS A 432 26.00 12.77 -13.83
N ALA A 433 25.28 12.22 -12.84
CA ALA A 433 25.81 11.20 -11.93
C ALA A 433 26.30 9.95 -12.67
N LEU A 434 25.61 9.53 -13.72
CA LEU A 434 26.06 8.40 -14.56
C LEU A 434 27.32 8.72 -15.37
N LEU A 435 27.49 9.96 -15.83
CA LEU A 435 28.72 10.40 -16.53
C LEU A 435 29.92 10.46 -15.57
N GLU A 436 29.69 10.88 -14.33
CA GLU A 436 30.70 10.88 -13.26
C GLU A 436 31.08 9.46 -12.83
N ALA A 437 30.09 8.59 -12.60
CA ALA A 437 30.32 7.19 -12.25
C ALA A 437 31.14 6.44 -13.32
N ARG A 438 30.96 6.80 -14.60
CA ARG A 438 31.71 6.26 -15.74
C ARG A 438 33.07 6.94 -15.96
N LYS A 439 33.44 7.93 -15.13
CA LYS A 439 34.65 8.74 -15.27
C LYS A 439 34.77 9.47 -16.62
N GLU A 440 33.65 9.69 -17.30
CA GLU A 440 33.58 10.46 -18.56
C GLU A 440 33.58 11.97 -18.28
N VAL A 441 33.08 12.34 -17.09
CA VAL A 441 33.09 13.69 -16.53
C VAL A 441 33.65 13.64 -15.12
N VAL A 442 34.44 14.63 -14.72
CA VAL A 442 34.90 14.80 -13.34
C VAL A 442 34.61 16.21 -12.88
N VAL A 443 33.85 16.32 -11.78
CA VAL A 443 33.59 17.57 -11.08
C VAL A 443 34.78 17.89 -10.18
N SER A 444 35.24 19.15 -10.18
CA SER A 444 36.34 19.57 -9.32
C SER A 444 35.94 19.54 -7.83
N PRO A 445 36.91 19.46 -6.89
CA PRO A 445 36.64 19.36 -5.46
C PRO A 445 35.85 20.54 -4.87
N ASP A 446 35.89 21.70 -5.52
CA ASP A 446 35.11 22.89 -5.17
C ASP A 446 33.64 22.85 -5.67
N GLY A 447 33.25 21.77 -6.35
CA GLY A 447 31.90 21.51 -6.87
C GLY A 447 31.50 22.36 -8.07
N LYS A 448 32.42 23.16 -8.63
CA LYS A 448 32.08 24.19 -9.63
C LYS A 448 32.59 23.90 -11.02
N GLY A 449 33.80 23.35 -11.15
CA GLY A 449 34.47 23.05 -12.41
C GLY A 449 34.16 21.65 -12.94
N ILE A 450 34.28 21.50 -14.25
CA ILE A 450 34.07 20.23 -14.98
C ILE A 450 35.27 19.95 -15.88
N SER A 451 35.75 18.71 -15.83
CA SER A 451 36.79 18.18 -16.72
C SER A 451 36.33 16.89 -17.41
N TYR A 452 36.88 16.63 -18.61
CA TYR A 452 36.49 15.50 -19.47
C TYR A 452 37.71 14.62 -19.79
N PRO A 453 38.18 13.80 -18.83
CA PRO A 453 39.47 13.12 -18.95
C PRO A 453 39.53 12.14 -20.14
N GLN A 454 38.43 11.46 -20.45
CA GLN A 454 38.31 10.48 -21.54
C GLN A 454 38.03 11.10 -22.92
N MET A 455 37.91 12.44 -23.01
CA MET A 455 37.56 13.14 -24.25
C MET A 455 38.61 14.18 -24.66
N SER A 456 39.83 14.07 -24.13
CA SER A 456 40.96 14.89 -24.56
C SER A 456 41.52 14.33 -25.87
N THR A 457 41.40 15.10 -26.95
CA THR A 457 42.18 14.85 -28.16
C THR A 457 43.62 15.24 -27.88
N LYS A 458 44.56 14.29 -28.04
CA LYS A 458 46.01 14.56 -28.12
C LYS A 458 46.25 15.86 -28.90
N LYS A 459 46.70 16.91 -28.22
CA LYS A 459 47.46 17.97 -28.86
C LYS A 459 48.82 17.33 -29.15
N ALA A 460 49.07 17.01 -30.41
CA ALA A 460 50.34 16.48 -30.85
C ALA A 460 51.47 17.41 -30.37
N ALA A 461 52.47 16.82 -29.73
CA ALA A 461 53.77 17.43 -29.57
C ALA A 461 54.32 17.74 -30.97
N GLY A 462 54.51 19.02 -31.25
CA GLY A 462 55.32 19.50 -32.37
C GLY A 462 56.54 20.17 -31.78
N ALA A 463 57.69 19.51 -31.89
CA ALA A 463 58.98 20.08 -31.62
C ALA A 463 59.29 21.22 -32.60
N ARG A 464 59.71 22.37 -32.08
CA ARG A 464 60.92 23.10 -32.47
C ARG A 464 61.27 24.12 -31.41
#